data_AF-A0A1Y4MQ25-F1
#
_entry.id   AF-A0A1Y4MQ25-F1
#
_cell.length_a   1.000
_cell.length_b   1.000
_cell.length_c   1.000
_cell.angle_alpha   90.00
_cell.angle_beta   90.00
_cell.angle_gamma   90.00
#
_symmetry.space_group_name_H-M   'P 1'
#
loop_
_entity.id
_entity.type
_entity.pdbx_description
1 polymer ?
#
loop_
_entity_poly.entity_id
_entity_poly.type
_entity_poly.pdbx_seq_one_letter_code
_entity_poly.pdbx_strand_id
1 'polypeptide(L)'
;KTALILKQVHGLRISHQTVINYASSVSAVIKPLIDKYPYKIGNTLSGDETYIKVRGKDNYVFFWSAPVNKIITSYKIYPVRDTLCACRSINDCLSKYQKIPDDLTLITDGNPIYNAAQIFFEINDIYFDLHQVIGVKNKDEESKKYRPFKQIEERLNRTYKQNYYGTNGYDRLECANSYMVLFVCFFNFLRQHSSLDFKTPVDDELFDDSMLMPERWLKLIELSSQYHIN
;
A
#
# COMPACT_ATOMS: atom_id res chain seq x y z
N LYS A 1 19.47 12.38 0.26
CA LYS A 1 20.09 11.73 1.43
C LYS A 1 20.86 10.46 1.04
N THR A 2 20.27 9.53 0.28
CA THR A 2 20.90 8.26 -0.13
C THR A 2 22.27 8.40 -0.80
N ALA A 3 22.41 9.26 -1.81
CA ALA A 3 23.70 9.47 -2.49
C ALA A 3 24.81 9.96 -1.55
N LEU A 4 24.45 10.76 -0.53
CA LEU A 4 25.40 11.23 0.48
C LEU A 4 25.84 10.11 1.40
N ILE A 5 24.89 9.27 1.86
CA ILE A 5 25.18 8.08 2.69
C ILE A 5 26.09 7.11 1.93
N LEU A 6 25.79 6.81 0.67
CA LEU A 6 26.62 5.93 -0.17
C LEU A 6 28.05 6.46 -0.31
N LYS A 7 28.22 7.78 -0.44
CA LYS A 7 29.54 8.39 -0.50
C LYS A 7 30.28 8.35 0.84
N GLN A 8 29.62 8.76 1.92
CA GLN A 8 30.27 8.98 3.22
C GLN A 8 30.50 7.70 4.02
N VAL A 9 29.58 6.74 3.92
CA VAL A 9 29.62 5.47 4.67
C VAL A 9 30.28 4.36 3.85
N HIS A 10 29.98 4.32 2.54
CA HIS A 10 30.41 3.22 1.67
C HIS A 10 31.48 3.62 0.65
N GLY A 11 31.91 4.89 0.61
CA GLY A 11 32.91 5.38 -0.35
C GLY A 11 32.41 5.46 -1.81
N LEU A 12 31.15 5.15 -2.08
CA LEU A 12 30.57 5.08 -3.42
C LEU A 12 30.08 6.45 -3.89
N ARG A 13 30.71 6.98 -4.93
CA ARG A 13 30.33 8.27 -5.53
C ARG A 13 29.28 8.07 -6.62
N ILE A 14 28.01 8.22 -6.24
CA ILE A 14 26.91 8.23 -7.21
C ILE A 14 26.13 9.55 -7.16
N SER A 15 25.54 9.95 -8.28
CA SER A 15 24.72 11.16 -8.35
C SER A 15 23.32 10.93 -7.76
N HIS A 16 22.67 12.01 -7.34
CA HIS A 16 21.26 11.96 -6.93
C HIS A 16 20.35 11.42 -8.04
N GLN A 17 20.62 11.82 -9.29
CA GLN A 17 19.88 11.35 -10.46
C GLN A 17 20.03 9.83 -10.67
N THR A 18 21.22 9.27 -10.39
CA THR A 18 21.44 7.82 -10.47
C THR A 18 20.53 7.07 -9.50
N VAL A 19 20.38 7.58 -8.27
CA VAL A 19 19.47 7.00 -7.27
C VAL A 19 18.02 7.03 -7.76
N ILE A 20 17.57 8.16 -8.31
CA ILE A 20 16.21 8.30 -8.85
C ILE A 20 15.97 7.31 -10.00
N ASN A 21 16.91 7.21 -10.93
CA ASN A 21 16.81 6.33 -12.09
C ASN A 21 16.76 4.86 -11.66
N TYR A 22 17.61 4.48 -10.70
CA TYR A 22 17.59 3.13 -10.11
C TYR A 22 16.23 2.84 -9.46
N ALA A 23 15.77 3.71 -8.55
CA ALA A 23 14.50 3.53 -7.86
C ALA A 23 13.32 3.43 -8.84
N SER A 24 13.28 4.29 -9.85
CA SER A 24 12.21 4.28 -10.86
C SER A 24 12.25 2.99 -11.69
N SER A 25 13.43 2.55 -12.13
CA SER A 25 13.59 1.33 -12.91
C SER A 25 13.19 0.10 -12.11
N VAL A 26 13.69 -0.02 -10.88
CA VAL A 26 13.35 -1.14 -10.00
C VAL A 26 11.88 -1.12 -9.59
N SER A 27 11.26 0.06 -9.46
CA SER A 27 9.81 0.13 -9.19
C SER A 27 9.00 -0.53 -10.32
N ALA A 28 9.38 -0.31 -11.58
CA ALA A 28 8.71 -0.95 -12.71
C ALA A 28 8.91 -2.48 -12.67
N VAL A 29 10.13 -2.92 -12.35
CA VAL A 29 10.49 -4.35 -12.26
C VAL A 29 9.82 -5.04 -11.08
N ILE A 30 9.63 -4.40 -9.94
CA ILE A 30 9.00 -5.06 -8.78
C ILE A 30 7.48 -5.02 -8.84
N LYS A 31 6.88 -4.08 -9.58
CA LYS A 31 5.43 -3.87 -9.55
C LYS A 31 4.61 -5.15 -9.82
N PRO A 32 4.91 -5.98 -10.84
CA PRO A 32 4.14 -7.20 -11.09
C PRO A 32 4.21 -8.21 -9.94
N LEU A 33 5.34 -8.30 -9.23
CA LEU A 33 5.47 -9.12 -8.03
C LEU A 33 4.44 -8.66 -6.99
N ILE A 34 4.43 -7.37 -6.65
CA ILE A 34 3.48 -6.83 -5.65
C ILE A 34 2.03 -6.96 -6.12
N ASP A 35 1.77 -6.75 -7.41
CA ASP A 35 0.42 -6.79 -7.94
C ASP A 35 -0.17 -8.20 -7.97
N LYS A 36 0.66 -9.22 -8.21
CA LYS A 36 0.20 -10.59 -8.46
C LYS A 36 0.62 -11.59 -7.38
N TYR A 37 1.34 -11.16 -6.34
CA TYR A 37 1.75 -12.05 -5.26
C TYR A 37 0.52 -12.74 -4.63
N PRO A 38 0.56 -14.05 -4.37
CA PRO A 38 -0.55 -14.80 -3.79
C PRO A 38 -0.69 -14.50 -2.29
N TYR A 39 -1.10 -13.28 -1.95
CA TYR A 39 -1.22 -12.85 -0.57
C TYR A 39 -2.27 -13.67 0.19
N LYS A 40 -1.88 -14.14 1.38
CA LYS A 40 -2.79 -14.74 2.35
C LYS A 40 -3.53 -13.63 3.10
N ILE A 41 -4.62 -13.16 2.51
CA ILE A 41 -5.50 -12.13 3.10
C ILE A 41 -6.83 -12.74 3.54
N GLY A 42 -7.36 -12.27 4.67
CA GLY A 42 -8.67 -12.67 5.19
C GLY A 42 -9.83 -12.00 4.44
N ASN A 43 -11.04 -12.07 4.99
CA ASN A 43 -12.25 -11.48 4.41
C ASN A 43 -12.51 -10.02 4.84
N THR A 44 -11.60 -9.38 5.57
CA THR A 44 -11.77 -8.00 6.03
C THR A 44 -10.70 -7.13 5.40
N LEU A 45 -11.11 -6.02 4.79
CA LEU A 45 -10.23 -5.01 4.23
C LEU A 45 -10.60 -3.64 4.79
N SER A 46 -9.59 -2.82 5.05
CA SER A 46 -9.78 -1.43 5.47
C SER A 46 -9.13 -0.48 4.47
N GLY A 47 -9.81 0.62 4.17
CA GLY A 47 -9.35 1.64 3.24
C GLY A 47 -9.42 3.04 3.85
N ASP A 48 -8.41 3.85 3.60
CA ASP A 48 -8.38 5.25 3.99
C ASP A 48 -7.66 6.09 2.93
N GLU A 49 -8.10 7.33 2.78
CA GLU A 49 -7.48 8.29 1.88
C GLU A 49 -6.65 9.32 2.64
N THR A 50 -5.49 9.65 2.10
CA THR A 50 -4.71 10.77 2.59
C THR A 50 -4.21 11.64 1.45
N TYR A 51 -3.73 12.85 1.75
CA TYR A 51 -3.22 13.76 0.73
C TYR A 51 -1.71 13.93 0.81
N ILE A 52 -1.11 14.12 -0.35
CA ILE A 52 0.29 14.52 -0.57
C ILE A 52 0.35 15.64 -1.60
N LYS A 53 1.51 16.28 -1.75
CA LYS A 53 1.73 17.35 -2.72
C LYS A 53 2.54 16.84 -3.91
N VAL A 54 2.05 17.12 -5.12
CA VAL A 54 2.81 17.03 -6.38
C VAL A 54 2.85 18.43 -6.96
N ARG A 55 4.05 19.03 -7.09
CA ARG A 55 4.24 20.44 -7.48
C ARG A 55 3.33 21.42 -6.71
N GLY A 56 3.20 21.21 -5.40
CA GLY A 56 2.38 22.04 -4.51
C GLY A 56 0.87 21.81 -4.60
N LYS A 57 0.38 20.99 -5.53
CA LYS A 57 -1.04 20.64 -5.67
C LYS A 57 -1.37 19.37 -4.89
N ASP A 58 -2.54 19.35 -4.27
CA ASP A 58 -3.04 18.17 -3.57
C ASP A 58 -3.29 17.01 -4.54
N ASN A 59 -2.81 15.84 -4.17
CA ASN A 59 -3.09 14.56 -4.80
C ASN A 59 -3.45 13.57 -3.68
N TYR A 60 -4.25 12.57 -4.03
CA TYR A 60 -4.92 11.71 -3.07
C TYR A 60 -4.34 10.30 -3.14
N VAL A 61 -3.75 9.87 -2.03
CA VAL A 61 -3.29 8.51 -1.81
C VAL A 61 -4.50 7.70 -1.36
N PHE A 62 -4.82 6.64 -2.10
CA PHE A 62 -5.77 5.62 -1.70
C PHE A 62 -4.96 4.40 -1.25
N PHE A 63 -5.07 4.06 0.03
CA PHE A 63 -4.53 2.84 0.58
C PHE A 63 -5.67 1.90 0.97
N TRP A 64 -5.44 0.63 0.70
CA TRP A 64 -6.22 -0.45 1.29
C TRP A 64 -5.28 -1.49 1.87
N SER A 65 -5.67 -2.07 3.00
CA SER A 65 -4.93 -3.16 3.61
C SER A 65 -5.85 -4.25 4.14
N ALA A 66 -5.31 -5.45 4.27
CA ALA A 66 -5.84 -6.50 5.12
C ALA A 66 -5.32 -6.25 6.55
N PRO A 67 -6.13 -5.71 7.48
CA PRO A 67 -5.63 -5.14 8.72
C PRO A 67 -5.12 -6.19 9.72
N VAL A 68 -5.62 -7.43 9.64
CA VAL A 68 -5.17 -8.54 10.49
C VAL A 68 -3.72 -8.89 10.20
N ASN A 69 -3.40 -9.15 8.92
CA ASN A 69 -2.06 -9.51 8.47
C ASN A 69 -1.18 -8.27 8.18
N LYS A 70 -1.75 -7.07 8.19
CA LYS A 70 -1.11 -5.79 7.83
C LYS A 70 -0.51 -5.78 6.43
N ILE A 71 -1.14 -6.47 5.50
CA ILE A 71 -0.72 -6.50 4.10
C ILE A 71 -1.41 -5.37 3.37
N ILE A 72 -0.66 -4.46 2.75
CA ILE A 72 -1.23 -3.47 1.83
C ILE A 72 -1.67 -4.19 0.56
N THR A 73 -2.96 -4.12 0.24
CA THR A 73 -3.60 -4.84 -0.87
C THR A 73 -3.83 -3.94 -2.07
N SER A 74 -4.07 -2.64 -1.87
CA SER A 74 -4.15 -1.64 -2.94
C SER A 74 -3.48 -0.34 -2.53
N TYR A 75 -2.85 0.30 -3.52
CA TYR A 75 -2.09 1.53 -3.32
C TYR A 75 -2.06 2.32 -4.63
N LYS A 76 -2.53 3.56 -4.60
CA LYS A 76 -2.40 4.45 -5.75
C LYS A 76 -2.55 5.91 -5.37
N ILE A 77 -1.84 6.78 -6.09
CA ILE A 77 -1.99 8.23 -5.99
C ILE A 77 -2.75 8.72 -7.20
N TYR A 78 -3.87 9.39 -6.95
CA TYR A 78 -4.73 9.98 -7.96
C TYR A 78 -4.69 11.51 -7.87
N PRO A 79 -4.88 12.23 -9.00
CA PRO A 79 -4.97 13.69 -9.01
C PRO A 79 -6.32 14.18 -8.47
N VAL A 80 -7.32 13.30 -8.37
CA VAL A 80 -8.69 13.59 -7.91
C VAL A 80 -9.14 12.55 -6.88
N ARG A 81 -10.17 12.88 -6.11
CA ARG A 81 -10.81 12.00 -5.13
C ARG A 81 -12.26 11.78 -5.54
N ASP A 82 -12.51 10.76 -6.35
CA ASP A 82 -13.83 10.45 -6.90
C ASP A 82 -14.18 8.95 -6.79
N THR A 83 -15.41 8.60 -7.18
CA THR A 83 -15.91 7.22 -7.18
C THR A 83 -15.08 6.29 -8.07
N LEU A 84 -14.57 6.78 -9.21
CA LEU A 84 -13.74 5.97 -10.10
C LEU A 84 -12.43 5.55 -9.41
N CYS A 85 -11.82 6.45 -8.63
CA CYS A 85 -10.65 6.13 -7.81
C CYS A 85 -10.96 5.08 -6.74
N ALA A 86 -12.12 5.18 -6.08
CA ALA A 86 -12.59 4.18 -5.13
C ALA A 86 -12.82 2.81 -5.79
N CYS A 87 -13.56 2.75 -6.90
CA CYS A 87 -13.81 1.51 -7.63
C CYS A 87 -12.52 0.82 -8.08
N ARG A 88 -11.57 1.59 -8.64
CA ARG A 88 -10.26 1.03 -9.05
C ARG A 88 -9.49 0.47 -7.86
N SER A 89 -9.47 1.18 -6.74
CA SER A 89 -8.71 0.76 -5.56
C SER A 89 -9.33 -0.49 -4.91
N ILE A 90 -10.66 -0.58 -4.87
CA ILE A 90 -11.38 -1.79 -4.42
C ILE A 90 -11.11 -2.95 -5.39
N ASN A 91 -11.22 -2.72 -6.71
CA ASN A 91 -10.95 -3.76 -7.71
C ASN A 91 -9.52 -4.31 -7.58
N ASP A 92 -8.53 -3.45 -7.34
CA ASP A 92 -7.15 -3.87 -7.09
C ASP A 92 -7.05 -4.78 -5.85
N CYS A 93 -7.85 -4.55 -4.80
CA CYS A 93 -7.94 -5.45 -3.66
C CYS A 93 -8.61 -6.79 -4.01
N LEU A 94 -9.72 -6.73 -4.73
CA LEU A 94 -10.48 -7.92 -5.12
C LEU A 94 -9.62 -8.85 -6.00
N SER A 95 -8.76 -8.27 -6.84
CA SER A 95 -7.84 -9.02 -7.70
C SER A 95 -6.83 -9.89 -6.94
N LYS A 96 -6.66 -9.68 -5.61
CA LYS A 96 -5.78 -10.50 -4.77
C LYS A 96 -6.40 -11.83 -4.37
N TYR A 97 -7.72 -11.98 -4.49
CA TYR A 97 -8.41 -13.22 -4.19
C TYR A 97 -8.49 -14.10 -5.43
N GLN A 98 -8.25 -15.41 -5.27
CA GLN A 98 -8.60 -16.39 -6.30
C GLN A 98 -10.13 -16.54 -6.42
N LYS A 99 -10.83 -16.49 -5.28
CA LYS A 99 -12.28 -16.42 -5.17
C LYS A 99 -12.62 -15.40 -4.09
N ILE A 100 -13.45 -14.41 -4.41
CA ILE A 100 -13.91 -13.40 -3.46
C ILE A 100 -14.73 -14.10 -2.35
N PRO A 101 -14.44 -13.86 -1.06
CA PRO A 101 -15.23 -14.41 0.04
C PRO A 101 -16.68 -13.93 0.02
N ASP A 102 -17.63 -14.80 0.34
CA ASP A 102 -19.05 -14.46 0.39
C ASP A 102 -19.38 -13.48 1.55
N ASP A 103 -18.53 -13.47 2.59
CA ASP A 103 -18.62 -12.59 3.77
C ASP A 103 -17.58 -11.46 3.75
N LEU A 104 -17.19 -11.01 2.55
CA LEU A 104 -16.24 -9.91 2.39
C LEU A 104 -16.75 -8.62 3.05
N THR A 105 -15.93 -8.07 3.95
CA THR A 105 -16.20 -6.84 4.69
C THR A 105 -15.19 -5.75 4.32
N LEU A 106 -15.69 -4.60 3.84
CA LEU A 106 -14.90 -3.40 3.58
C LEU A 106 -15.18 -2.34 4.65
N ILE A 107 -14.13 -1.75 5.20
CA ILE A 107 -14.21 -0.73 6.25
C ILE A 107 -13.56 0.55 5.77
N THR A 108 -14.31 1.65 5.71
CA THR A 108 -13.80 2.94 5.22
C THR A 108 -14.17 4.10 6.13
N ASP A 109 -13.64 5.29 5.85
CA ASP A 109 -14.19 6.53 6.41
C ASP A 109 -15.58 6.84 5.81
N GLY A 110 -16.29 7.80 6.40
CA GLY A 110 -17.64 8.24 6.00
C GLY A 110 -17.74 8.96 4.65
N ASN A 111 -16.83 8.72 3.71
CA ASN A 111 -16.86 9.37 2.40
C ASN A 111 -17.90 8.68 1.48
N PRO A 112 -18.88 9.43 0.91
CA PRO A 112 -19.92 8.85 0.06
C PRO A 112 -19.41 8.18 -1.23
N ILE A 113 -18.16 8.44 -1.66
CA ILE A 113 -17.60 7.76 -2.83
C ILE A 113 -17.61 6.22 -2.69
N TYR A 114 -17.51 5.70 -1.45
CA TYR A 114 -17.52 4.26 -1.20
C TYR A 114 -18.91 3.66 -1.30
N ASN A 115 -19.96 4.40 -0.93
CA ASN A 115 -21.36 3.99 -1.13
C ASN A 115 -21.67 3.88 -2.64
N ALA A 116 -21.21 4.87 -3.43
CA ALA A 116 -21.33 4.81 -4.87
C ALA A 116 -20.53 3.66 -5.50
N ALA A 117 -19.34 3.36 -4.95
CA ALA A 117 -18.55 2.21 -5.38
C ALA A 117 -19.24 0.87 -5.06
N GLN A 118 -19.87 0.74 -3.88
CA GLN A 118 -20.63 -0.45 -3.50
C GLN A 118 -21.76 -0.73 -4.51
N ILE A 119 -22.56 0.29 -4.85
CA ILE A 119 -23.62 0.17 -5.87
C ILE A 119 -23.03 -0.27 -7.22
N PHE A 120 -21.88 0.29 -7.62
CA PHE A 120 -21.22 -0.11 -8.86
C PHE A 120 -20.85 -1.60 -8.87
N PHE A 121 -20.28 -2.13 -7.79
CA PHE A 121 -19.94 -3.55 -7.70
C PHE A 121 -21.18 -4.44 -7.62
N GLU A 122 -22.21 -4.02 -6.90
CA GLU A 122 -23.48 -4.75 -6.78
C GLU A 122 -24.17 -4.94 -8.14
N ILE A 123 -24.18 -3.90 -8.98
CA ILE A 123 -24.70 -3.96 -10.37
C ILE A 123 -23.90 -4.93 -11.25
N ASN A 124 -22.66 -5.24 -10.87
CA ASN A 124 -21.77 -6.18 -11.57
C ASN A 124 -21.65 -7.53 -10.82
N ASP A 125 -22.66 -7.89 -10.02
CA ASP A 125 -22.77 -9.17 -9.29
C ASP A 125 -21.62 -9.44 -8.30
N ILE A 126 -21.01 -8.37 -7.75
CA ILE A 126 -19.99 -8.45 -6.70
C ILE A 126 -20.55 -7.82 -5.43
N TYR A 127 -20.74 -8.64 -4.40
CA TYR A 127 -21.34 -8.25 -3.14
C TYR A 127 -20.30 -8.22 -2.01
N PHE A 128 -20.41 -7.22 -1.14
CA PHE A 128 -19.65 -7.10 0.10
C PHE A 128 -20.35 -6.16 1.07
N ASP A 129 -20.08 -6.37 2.36
CA ASP A 129 -20.53 -5.47 3.42
C ASP A 129 -19.63 -4.23 3.47
N LEU A 130 -20.24 -3.04 3.49
CA LEU A 130 -19.52 -1.77 3.63
C LEU A 130 -19.85 -1.14 4.99
N HIS A 131 -18.85 -1.00 5.84
CA HIS A 131 -18.98 -0.31 7.13
C HIS A 131 -18.20 1.00 7.13
N GLN A 132 -18.89 2.10 7.42
CA GLN A 132 -18.29 3.44 7.42
C GLN A 132 -18.11 3.96 8.85
N VAL A 133 -16.87 4.27 9.24
CA VAL A 133 -16.55 4.74 10.60
C VAL A 133 -16.52 6.27 10.65
N ILE A 134 -17.63 6.88 11.06
CA ILE A 134 -17.82 8.34 11.06
C ILE A 134 -17.33 8.99 12.36
N GLY A 135 -16.29 9.82 12.27
CA GLY A 135 -15.92 10.79 13.33
C GLY A 135 -15.25 10.24 14.59
N VAL A 136 -14.97 11.16 15.54
CA VAL A 136 -14.17 10.89 16.77
C VAL A 136 -15.04 10.44 17.95
N LYS A 137 -16.34 10.79 17.96
CA LYS A 137 -17.26 10.46 19.06
C LYS A 137 -17.98 9.15 18.74
N ASN A 138 -17.72 8.11 19.54
CA ASN A 138 -18.42 6.82 19.49
C ASN A 138 -19.91 7.03 19.79
N LYS A 139 -20.73 7.36 18.80
CA LYS A 139 -22.18 7.56 19.02
C LYS A 139 -22.98 6.27 18.79
N ASP A 140 -22.43 5.31 18.05
CA ASP A 140 -23.07 4.06 17.63
C ASP A 140 -22.17 2.83 17.90
N GLU A 141 -22.80 1.66 18.11
CA GLU A 141 -22.09 0.40 18.43
C GLU A 141 -21.25 -0.14 17.27
N GLU A 142 -21.68 0.10 16.04
CA GLU A 142 -21.01 -0.31 14.82
C GLU A 142 -19.66 0.41 14.65
N SER A 143 -19.64 1.74 14.82
CA SER A 143 -18.40 2.50 14.84
C SER A 143 -17.44 2.05 15.94
N LYS A 144 -17.92 1.59 17.10
CA LYS A 144 -17.04 1.03 18.15
C LYS A 144 -16.37 -0.27 17.70
N LYS A 145 -17.12 -1.16 17.05
CA LYS A 145 -16.62 -2.45 16.54
C LYS A 145 -15.51 -2.25 15.51
N TYR A 146 -15.70 -1.31 14.58
CA TYR A 146 -14.78 -1.14 13.45
C TYR A 146 -13.67 -0.10 13.68
N ARG A 147 -13.69 0.63 14.79
CA ARG A 147 -12.67 1.64 15.15
C ARG A 147 -11.23 1.12 15.19
N PRO A 148 -10.92 -0.10 15.69
CA PRO A 148 -9.56 -0.60 15.69
C PRO A 148 -8.94 -0.65 14.28
N PHE A 149 -9.74 -0.98 13.26
CA PHE A 149 -9.28 -1.03 11.87
C PHE A 149 -8.91 0.36 11.35
N LYS A 150 -9.72 1.37 11.66
CA LYS A 150 -9.41 2.78 11.35
C LYS A 150 -8.08 3.22 11.96
N GLN A 151 -7.79 2.83 13.21
CA GLN A 151 -6.52 3.16 13.86
C GLN A 151 -5.30 2.48 13.20
N ILE A 152 -5.49 1.29 12.63
CA ILE A 152 -4.46 0.59 11.86
C ILE A 152 -4.16 1.36 10.57
N GLU A 153 -5.19 1.77 9.82
CA GLU A 153 -5.02 2.59 8.60
C GLU A 153 -4.41 3.96 8.89
N GLU A 154 -4.85 4.66 9.94
CA GLU A 154 -4.24 5.93 10.36
C GLU A 154 -2.75 5.76 10.72
N ARG A 155 -2.35 4.60 11.24
CA ARG A 155 -0.94 4.27 11.50
C ARG A 155 -0.18 4.01 10.20
N LEU A 156 -0.76 3.29 9.25
CA LEU A 156 -0.20 3.10 7.91
C LEU A 156 0.02 4.46 7.22
N ASN A 157 -1.01 5.31 7.20
CA ASN A 157 -0.95 6.65 6.61
C ASN A 157 0.14 7.53 7.25
N ARG A 158 0.28 7.49 8.58
CA ARG A 158 1.39 8.19 9.26
C ARG A 158 2.76 7.63 8.89
N THR A 159 2.90 6.31 8.78
CA THR A 159 4.16 5.66 8.39
C THR A 159 4.57 6.07 6.98
N TYR A 160 3.62 6.11 6.04
CA TYR A 160 3.86 6.63 4.70
C TYR A 160 4.24 8.12 4.73
N LYS A 161 3.47 8.95 5.44
CA LYS A 161 3.73 10.41 5.53
C LYS A 161 5.09 10.75 6.13
N GLN A 162 5.55 10.00 7.13
CA GLN A 162 6.89 10.16 7.72
C GLN A 162 8.00 10.02 6.66
N ASN A 163 7.86 9.04 5.76
CA ASN A 163 8.82 8.87 4.67
C ASN A 163 8.67 9.95 3.59
N TYR A 164 7.44 10.38 3.31
CA TYR A 164 7.13 11.45 2.36
C TYR A 164 7.65 12.83 2.80
N TYR A 165 7.58 13.20 4.07
CA TYR A 165 7.97 14.56 4.52
C TYR A 165 9.41 14.92 4.15
N GLY A 166 10.33 13.95 4.13
CA GLY A 166 11.71 14.17 3.72
C GLY A 166 11.91 14.49 2.24
N THR A 167 10.87 14.35 1.41
CA THR A 167 10.90 14.62 -0.04
C THR A 167 10.50 16.05 -0.40
N ASN A 168 9.81 16.78 0.49
CA ASN A 168 9.18 18.08 0.23
C ASN A 168 8.16 18.09 -0.94
N GLY A 169 7.58 16.92 -1.26
CA GLY A 169 6.66 16.76 -2.39
C GLY A 169 7.33 16.16 -3.62
N TYR A 170 6.52 15.63 -4.54
CA TYR A 170 7.02 15.05 -5.77
C TYR A 170 6.96 16.04 -6.94
N ASP A 171 7.86 15.88 -7.91
CA ASP A 171 7.82 16.66 -9.16
C ASP A 171 6.74 16.14 -10.12
N ARG A 172 6.51 14.83 -10.17
CA ARG A 172 5.56 14.19 -11.10
C ARG A 172 4.75 13.11 -10.41
N LEU A 173 3.51 12.91 -10.87
CA LEU A 173 2.60 11.92 -10.31
C LEU A 173 3.09 10.49 -10.57
N GLU A 174 3.75 10.27 -11.71
CA GLU A 174 4.35 8.98 -12.07
C GLU A 174 5.45 8.62 -11.08
N CYS A 175 6.35 9.57 -10.76
CA CYS A 175 7.40 9.37 -9.77
C CYS A 175 6.84 9.11 -8.37
N ALA A 176 5.73 9.78 -8.02
CA ALA A 176 5.02 9.53 -6.76
C ALA A 176 4.48 8.10 -6.71
N ASN A 177 3.87 7.61 -7.80
CA ASN A 177 3.38 6.24 -7.89
C ASN A 177 4.52 5.20 -7.94
N SER A 178 5.64 5.48 -8.62
CA SER A 178 6.84 4.63 -8.55
C SER A 178 7.35 4.50 -7.11
N TYR A 179 7.34 5.60 -6.35
CA TYR A 179 7.68 5.57 -4.94
C TYR A 179 6.71 4.70 -4.12
N MET A 180 5.41 4.78 -4.40
CA MET A 180 4.41 3.93 -3.74
C MET A 180 4.69 2.44 -3.93
N VAL A 181 5.07 2.02 -5.14
CA VAL A 181 5.45 0.62 -5.41
C VAL A 181 6.59 0.19 -4.49
N LEU A 182 7.65 1.00 -4.38
CA LEU A 182 8.79 0.70 -3.52
C LEU A 182 8.41 0.71 -2.03
N PHE A 183 7.57 1.65 -1.62
CA PHE A 183 7.07 1.73 -0.24
C PHE A 183 6.26 0.49 0.13
N VAL A 184 5.36 0.04 -0.74
CA VAL A 184 4.56 -1.17 -0.50
C VAL A 184 5.43 -2.42 -0.54
N CYS A 185 6.42 -2.49 -1.43
CA CYS A 185 7.42 -3.57 -1.41
C CYS A 185 8.10 -3.66 -0.05
N PHE A 186 8.61 -2.52 0.43
CA PHE A 186 9.29 -2.44 1.70
C PHE A 186 8.34 -2.81 2.85
N PHE A 187 7.13 -2.28 2.86
CA PHE A 187 6.15 -2.51 3.92
C PHE A 187 5.72 -3.97 4.00
N ASN A 188 5.33 -4.59 2.88
CA ASN A 188 4.79 -5.94 2.85
C ASN A 188 5.87 -7.00 3.05
N PHE A 189 7.06 -6.84 2.47
CA PHE A 189 8.06 -7.91 2.39
C PHE A 189 9.30 -7.70 3.27
N LEU A 190 9.66 -6.47 3.63
CA LEU A 190 10.97 -6.19 4.27
C LEU A 190 10.85 -5.59 5.67
N ARG A 191 9.79 -4.84 5.93
CA ARG A 191 9.59 -4.15 7.20
C ARG A 191 9.01 -5.10 8.23
N GLN A 192 9.67 -5.22 9.37
CA GLN A 192 9.15 -5.98 10.51
C GLN A 192 8.10 -5.19 11.29
N HIS A 193 7.10 -5.88 11.82
CA HIS A 193 6.02 -5.29 12.60
C HIS A 193 5.98 -5.90 14.00
N SER A 194 6.06 -5.08 15.04
CA SER A 194 6.01 -5.55 16.43
C SER A 194 4.71 -6.27 16.81
N SER A 195 3.62 -5.97 16.12
CA SER A 195 2.33 -6.66 16.29
C SER A 195 2.24 -8.01 15.59
N LEU A 196 3.24 -8.35 14.78
CA LEU A 196 3.36 -9.63 14.08
C LEU A 196 4.58 -10.39 14.62
N ASP A 197 4.88 -10.24 15.92
CA ASP A 197 6.06 -10.83 16.57
C ASP A 197 7.38 -10.55 15.83
N PHE A 198 7.52 -9.31 15.34
CA PHE A 198 8.66 -8.83 14.55
C PHE A 198 8.86 -9.56 13.20
N LYS A 199 7.83 -10.22 12.69
CA LYS A 199 7.76 -10.72 11.31
C LYS A 199 7.31 -9.63 10.33
N THR A 200 7.55 -9.87 9.06
CA THR A 200 7.04 -9.08 7.93
C THR A 200 5.59 -9.46 7.62
N PRO A 201 4.76 -8.57 7.04
CA PRO A 201 3.39 -8.93 6.66
C PRO A 201 3.30 -10.15 5.74
N VAL A 202 4.24 -10.28 4.81
CA VAL A 202 4.44 -11.48 3.99
C VAL A 202 5.56 -12.29 4.63
N ASP A 203 5.18 -13.35 5.37
CA ASP A 203 6.09 -14.29 6.03
C ASP A 203 5.97 -15.69 5.41
N ASP A 204 6.29 -15.79 4.12
CA ASP A 204 6.25 -17.05 3.35
C ASP A 204 7.66 -17.66 3.19
N GLU A 205 8.54 -17.48 4.18
CA GLU A 205 9.92 -18.01 4.18
C GLU A 205 10.73 -17.59 2.93
N LEU A 206 10.41 -16.41 2.37
CA LEU A 206 11.08 -15.87 1.20
C LEU A 206 12.54 -15.51 1.47
N PHE A 207 12.94 -15.32 2.73
CA PHE A 207 14.28 -14.91 3.12
C PHE A 207 14.86 -15.86 4.15
N ASP A 208 16.17 -16.05 4.09
CA ASP A 208 16.92 -16.69 5.18
C ASP A 208 17.15 -15.65 6.29
N ASP A 209 17.07 -16.07 7.55
CA ASP A 209 17.27 -15.22 8.72
C ASP A 209 18.65 -14.55 8.73
N SER A 210 19.67 -15.17 8.11
CA SER A 210 21.01 -14.63 7.95
C SER A 210 21.12 -13.51 6.90
N MET A 211 20.14 -13.38 5.98
CA MET A 211 20.20 -12.40 4.90
C MET A 211 20.07 -10.97 5.42
N LEU A 212 21.03 -10.13 5.02
CA LEU A 212 21.00 -8.69 5.21
C LEU A 212 19.95 -8.03 4.32
N MET A 213 19.53 -6.82 4.69
CA MET A 213 18.52 -6.08 3.93
C MET A 213 18.85 -5.89 2.43
N PRO A 214 20.10 -5.60 2.02
CA PRO A 214 20.45 -5.54 0.60
C PRO A 214 20.26 -6.87 -0.14
N GLU A 215 20.55 -8.00 0.52
CA GLU A 215 20.40 -9.34 -0.07
C GLU A 215 18.92 -9.68 -0.25
N ARG A 216 18.09 -9.40 0.77
CA ARG A 216 16.63 -9.54 0.69
C ARG A 216 16.04 -8.68 -0.44
N TRP A 217 16.56 -7.46 -0.61
CA TRP A 217 16.15 -6.57 -1.70
C TRP A 217 16.51 -7.14 -3.09
N LEU A 218 17.74 -7.63 -3.27
CA LEU A 218 18.15 -8.26 -4.52
C LEU A 218 17.32 -9.51 -4.83
N LYS A 219 17.03 -10.33 -3.82
CA LYS A 219 16.17 -11.52 -3.96
C LYS A 219 14.76 -11.15 -4.42
N LEU A 220 14.18 -10.06 -3.91
CA LEU A 220 12.87 -9.58 -4.39
C LEU A 220 12.91 -9.13 -5.86
N ILE A 221 13.99 -8.46 -6.28
CA ILE A 221 14.17 -8.08 -7.69
C ILE A 221 14.28 -9.34 -8.56
N GLU A 222 15.03 -10.34 -8.12
CA GLU A 222 15.15 -11.62 -8.84
C GLU A 222 13.80 -12.33 -8.96
N LEU A 223 13.08 -12.49 -7.84
CA LEU A 223 11.76 -13.11 -7.81
C LEU A 223 10.75 -12.40 -8.71
N SER A 224 10.86 -11.07 -8.84
CA SER A 224 9.94 -10.30 -9.68
C SER A 224 9.99 -10.68 -11.16
N SER A 225 11.11 -11.22 -11.66
CA SER A 225 11.22 -11.71 -13.04
C SER A 225 10.19 -12.80 -13.36
N GLN A 226 9.82 -13.63 -12.38
CA GLN A 226 8.84 -14.70 -12.54
C GLN A 226 7.41 -14.17 -12.77
N TYR A 227 7.15 -12.91 -12.38
CA TYR A 227 5.83 -12.27 -12.49
C TYR A 227 5.66 -11.42 -13.75
N HIS A 228 6.71 -11.27 -14.55
CA HIS A 228 6.68 -10.59 -15.86
C HIS A 228 6.27 -11.52 -17.00
N ILE A 229 6.40 -12.84 -16.80
CA ILE A 229 6.26 -13.85 -17.87
C ILE A 229 4.82 -14.38 -17.99
N ASN A 230 3.91 -13.99 -17.09
CA ASN A 230 2.50 -14.42 -17.07
C ASN A 230 1.52 -13.26 -17.29
#